data_AF-A0A3B9MBR9-F1
#
_entry.id   AF-A0A3B9MBR9-F1
#
_cell.length_a   1.000
_cell.length_b   1.000
_cell.length_c   1.000
_cell.angle_alpha   90.00
_cell.angle_beta   90.00
_cell.angle_gamma   90.00
#
_symmetry.space_group_name_H-M   'P 1'
#
loop_
_entity.id
_entity.type
_entity.pdbx_description
1 polymer ?
#
loop_
_entity_poly.entity_id
_entity_poly.type
_entity_poly.pdbx_seq_one_letter_code
_entity_poly.pdbx_strand_id
1 'polypeptide(L)'
;MRLTSADGRWWWNGHSWQPLPQPADAETPEASAAPAGQPPPAAPSVVVASADGAPKFMPGRYARPRTEAPGSGIARRLYELSGGRINLGPSAEELRHARLLDMARTPAVDPPAHIAVASAKGGVGKSTMALLIASKMGLLRTDRIIAVECNPHHGTFRSRVRTHHDRSVKDLIDFLDSSEVERDQDLSLPMLHRFTTHVPESRLEVMTAPTDPRIRQALGKDDYRRVFNVLERYFDIIVLDLGTGLLDDTTKYILEEVCDQLVVVAPAELDGAELGAFTLEFVADSRGVDWVRERAVVVINRVVKDTQVDVAGMESYFRQWVRACLRISQDAHLKSGGIFDWTLISRAADEEILAVTGEVA
;
A
#
# COMPACT_ATOMS: atom_id res chain seq x y z
N MET A 1 -22.66 -16.23 -20.53
CA MET A 1 -21.39 -15.94 -21.24
C MET A 1 -21.65 -16.13 -22.74
N ARG A 2 -21.67 -15.07 -23.56
CA ARG A 2 -21.93 -15.17 -25.02
C ARG A 2 -20.66 -15.65 -25.72
N LEU A 3 -20.72 -16.76 -26.45
CA LEU A 3 -19.62 -17.24 -27.27
C LEU A 3 -19.58 -16.44 -28.58
N THR A 4 -18.42 -15.89 -28.92
CA THR A 4 -18.15 -15.19 -30.18
C THR A 4 -17.02 -15.89 -30.93
N SER A 5 -17.03 -15.82 -32.26
CA SER A 5 -15.99 -16.44 -33.10
C SER A 5 -14.66 -15.68 -32.97
N ALA A 6 -13.53 -16.36 -33.21
CA ALA A 6 -12.19 -15.77 -33.07
C ALA A 6 -11.92 -14.59 -34.03
N ASP A 7 -12.69 -14.48 -35.11
CA ASP A 7 -12.66 -13.36 -36.06
C ASP A 7 -13.63 -12.22 -35.71
N GLY A 8 -14.39 -12.37 -34.61
CA GLY A 8 -15.32 -11.35 -34.10
C GLY A 8 -16.54 -11.09 -34.98
N ARG A 9 -16.82 -11.94 -35.98
CA ARG A 9 -17.91 -11.74 -36.94
C ARG A 9 -19.21 -12.44 -36.56
N TRP A 10 -19.15 -13.42 -35.67
CA TRP A 10 -20.29 -14.28 -35.33
C TRP A 10 -20.48 -14.42 -33.82
N TRP A 11 -21.73 -14.64 -33.40
CA TRP A 11 -22.09 -14.99 -32.03
C TRP A 11 -22.99 -16.23 -31.99
N TRP A 12 -22.86 -17.03 -30.93
CA TRP A 12 -23.62 -18.26 -30.72
C TRP A 12 -24.90 -18.00 -29.94
N ASN A 13 -26.06 -18.33 -30.51
CA ASN A 13 -27.37 -18.12 -29.87
C ASN A 13 -27.88 -19.32 -29.04
N GLY A 14 -27.10 -20.40 -28.95
CA GLY A 14 -27.50 -21.66 -28.30
C GLY A 14 -27.79 -22.81 -29.27
N HIS A 15 -28.06 -22.52 -30.55
CA HIS A 15 -28.38 -23.52 -31.57
C HIS A 15 -27.62 -23.35 -32.89
N SER A 16 -27.26 -22.12 -33.27
CA SER A 16 -26.48 -21.84 -34.49
C SER A 16 -25.66 -20.55 -34.39
N TRP A 17 -24.67 -20.40 -35.28
CA TRP A 17 -23.88 -19.18 -35.42
C TRP A 17 -24.67 -18.11 -36.17
N GLN A 18 -24.69 -16.89 -35.64
CA GLN A 18 -25.39 -15.73 -36.21
C GLN A 18 -24.41 -14.57 -36.43
N PRO A 19 -24.52 -13.79 -37.51
CA PRO A 19 -23.64 -12.66 -37.76
C PRO A 19 -23.90 -11.53 -36.76
N LEU A 20 -22.84 -10.85 -36.32
CA LEU A 20 -22.93 -9.65 -35.47
C LEU A 20 -23.42 -8.44 -36.30
N PRO A 21 -24.48 -7.73 -35.90
CA PRO A 21 -24.96 -6.55 -36.63
C PRO A 21 -23.94 -5.41 -36.54
N GLN A 22 -23.55 -4.86 -37.70
CA GLN A 22 -22.74 -3.65 -37.79
C GLN A 22 -23.61 -2.39 -37.61
N PRO A 23 -23.15 -1.37 -36.88
CA PRO A 23 -23.87 -0.11 -36.78
C PRO A 23 -23.84 0.63 -38.13
N ALA A 24 -25.01 1.06 -38.60
CA ALA A 24 -25.16 1.86 -39.80
C ALA A 24 -24.86 3.34 -39.51
N ASP A 25 -24.06 3.97 -40.37
CA ASP A 25 -23.77 5.40 -40.33
C ASP A 25 -25.03 6.22 -40.67
N ALA A 26 -25.35 7.20 -39.84
CA ALA A 26 -26.45 8.13 -40.05
C ALA A 26 -25.97 9.42 -40.74
N GLU A 27 -26.43 9.64 -41.96
CA GLU A 27 -26.27 10.89 -42.72
C GLU A 27 -27.12 12.03 -42.12
N THR A 28 -26.62 13.27 -42.19
CA THR A 28 -27.38 14.50 -41.92
C THR A 28 -27.27 15.45 -43.13
N PRO A 29 -28.32 16.20 -43.50
CA PRO A 29 -28.49 16.74 -44.85
C PRO A 29 -28.00 18.19 -45.06
N GLU A 30 -27.68 18.51 -46.32
CA GLU A 30 -27.30 19.84 -46.86
C GLU A 30 -28.48 20.82 -47.01
N ALA A 31 -28.20 22.12 -46.85
CA ALA A 31 -29.03 23.23 -47.39
C ALA A 31 -28.24 24.54 -47.67
N SER A 32 -27.94 24.77 -48.96
CA SER A 32 -28.04 25.98 -49.82
C SER A 32 -27.78 27.44 -49.35
N ALA A 33 -26.73 28.05 -49.96
CA ALA A 33 -26.58 29.33 -50.72
C ALA A 33 -26.81 30.78 -50.16
N ALA A 34 -25.68 31.55 -50.06
CA ALA A 34 -25.25 32.94 -50.47
C ALA A 34 -26.23 34.16 -50.67
N PRO A 35 -25.80 35.46 -50.84
CA PRO A 35 -24.45 36.10 -50.86
C PRO A 35 -24.29 37.54 -50.21
N ALA A 36 -23.03 38.06 -50.24
CA ALA A 36 -22.56 39.45 -50.51
C ALA A 36 -22.11 40.44 -49.38
N GLY A 37 -20.86 40.96 -49.52
CA GLY A 37 -20.41 42.31 -49.08
C GLY A 37 -19.11 42.41 -48.24
N GLN A 38 -17.95 42.69 -48.83
CA GLN A 38 -16.61 42.84 -48.19
C GLN A 38 -16.24 44.30 -47.78
N PRO A 39 -15.33 44.46 -46.79
CA PRO A 39 -14.25 45.46 -46.82
C PRO A 39 -12.82 44.85 -46.57
N PRO A 40 -11.71 45.62 -46.75
CA PRO A 40 -10.43 45.19 -47.38
C PRO A 40 -9.35 44.66 -46.41
N PRO A 41 -8.15 44.22 -46.90
CA PRO A 41 -7.38 43.12 -46.32
C PRO A 41 -6.39 43.55 -45.23
N ALA A 42 -6.29 42.75 -44.18
CA ALA A 42 -5.12 42.68 -43.31
C ALA A 42 -4.40 41.36 -43.57
N ALA A 43 -3.07 41.42 -43.61
CA ALA A 43 -2.16 40.36 -44.05
C ALA A 43 -2.52 38.97 -43.48
N PRO A 44 -2.40 37.87 -44.25
CA PRO A 44 -2.47 36.55 -43.66
C PRO A 44 -1.21 36.37 -42.80
N SER A 45 -1.36 36.64 -41.50
CA SER A 45 -0.69 35.83 -40.50
C SER A 45 -0.88 34.38 -40.92
N VAL A 46 0.21 33.69 -41.24
CA VAL A 46 0.20 32.25 -41.42
C VAL A 46 -0.26 31.69 -40.08
N VAL A 47 -1.57 31.52 -39.95
CA VAL A 47 -2.17 30.62 -38.99
C VAL A 47 -1.65 29.28 -39.46
N VAL A 48 -0.53 28.85 -38.89
CA VAL A 48 -0.26 27.43 -38.81
C VAL A 48 -1.51 26.92 -38.11
N ALA A 49 -2.39 26.27 -38.86
CA ALA A 49 -3.52 25.58 -38.28
C ALA A 49 -2.91 24.59 -37.30
N SER A 50 -2.85 24.98 -36.02
CA SER A 50 -2.59 24.05 -34.94
C SER A 50 -3.56 22.91 -35.18
N ALA A 51 -3.04 21.69 -35.23
CA ALA A 51 -3.81 20.49 -35.46
C ALA A 51 -4.68 20.15 -34.23
N ASP A 52 -5.38 21.15 -33.70
CA ASP A 52 -6.31 21.06 -32.59
C ASP A 52 -7.57 20.38 -33.12
N GLY A 53 -7.56 19.05 -33.03
CA GLY A 53 -8.62 18.16 -33.52
C GLY A 53 -8.09 16.96 -34.30
N ALA A 54 -6.83 16.98 -34.76
CA ALA A 54 -6.24 15.80 -35.39
C ALA A 54 -6.01 14.71 -34.32
N PRO A 55 -6.39 13.44 -34.59
CA PRO A 55 -6.14 12.36 -33.66
C PRO A 55 -4.64 12.25 -33.40
N LYS A 56 -4.24 12.46 -32.14
CA LYS A 56 -2.85 12.32 -31.72
C LYS A 56 -2.40 10.89 -31.99
N PHE A 57 -1.31 10.73 -32.74
CA PHE A 57 -0.67 9.44 -32.92
C PHE A 57 -0.22 8.92 -31.55
N MET A 58 -0.87 7.87 -31.07
CA MET A 58 -0.50 7.16 -29.84
C MET A 58 0.22 5.88 -30.25
N PRO A 59 1.57 5.82 -30.21
CA PRO A 59 2.33 4.66 -30.66
C PRO A 59 1.85 3.34 -30.02
N GLY A 60 1.44 3.39 -28.76
CA GLY A 60 0.91 2.23 -28.02
C GLY A 60 -0.37 1.62 -28.60
N ARG A 61 -1.19 2.39 -29.34
CA ARG A 61 -2.37 1.84 -30.05
C ARG A 61 -2.01 1.02 -31.28
N TYR A 62 -0.83 1.23 -31.82
CA TYR A 62 -0.33 0.55 -33.02
C TYR A 62 0.72 -0.51 -32.71
N ALA A 63 1.17 -0.59 -31.45
CA ALA A 63 1.98 -1.69 -30.96
C ALA A 63 1.11 -2.94 -30.86
N ARG A 64 1.51 -4.02 -31.55
CA ARG A 64 0.90 -5.32 -31.30
C ARG A 64 1.25 -5.75 -29.86
N PRO A 65 0.28 -6.23 -29.07
CA PRO A 65 0.58 -6.82 -27.77
C PRO A 65 1.60 -7.94 -28.00
N ARG A 66 2.78 -7.83 -27.40
CA ARG A 66 3.70 -8.96 -27.34
C ARG A 66 3.11 -9.94 -26.33
N THR A 67 2.84 -11.18 -26.75
CA THR A 67 2.50 -12.24 -25.83
C THR A 67 3.70 -12.43 -24.90
N GLU A 68 3.54 -12.07 -23.62
CA GLU A 68 4.62 -12.20 -22.63
C GLU A 68 5.05 -13.67 -22.55
N ALA A 69 6.36 -13.90 -22.58
CA ALA A 69 6.92 -15.22 -22.37
C ALA A 69 6.80 -15.58 -20.88
N PRO A 70 6.64 -16.86 -20.53
CA PRO A 70 6.57 -17.27 -19.13
C PRO A 70 7.89 -16.91 -18.44
N GLY A 71 7.82 -16.48 -17.18
CA GLY A 71 8.99 -16.03 -16.42
C GLY A 71 9.75 -17.17 -15.73
N SER A 72 9.05 -18.23 -15.35
CA SER A 72 9.55 -19.30 -14.50
C SER A 72 8.77 -20.63 -14.66
N GLY A 73 9.21 -21.66 -13.93
CA GLY A 73 8.52 -22.95 -13.84
C GLY A 73 8.55 -23.80 -15.11
N ILE A 74 7.61 -24.76 -15.17
CA ILE A 74 7.50 -25.72 -16.29
C ILE A 74 7.11 -25.00 -17.59
N ALA A 75 6.26 -23.98 -17.50
CA ALA A 75 5.87 -23.15 -18.64
C ALA A 75 7.08 -22.48 -19.30
N ARG A 76 7.99 -21.91 -18.51
CA ARG A 76 9.27 -21.36 -19.01
C ARG A 76 10.13 -22.43 -19.67
N ARG A 77 10.32 -23.57 -19.02
CA ARG A 77 11.13 -24.68 -19.57
C ARG A 77 10.55 -25.21 -20.89
N LEU A 78 9.22 -25.34 -21.00
CA LEU A 78 8.56 -25.74 -22.25
C LEU A 78 8.70 -24.67 -23.34
N TYR A 79 8.60 -23.39 -22.97
CA TYR A 79 8.85 -22.28 -23.90
C TYR A 79 10.29 -22.30 -24.43
N GLU A 80 11.28 -22.51 -23.57
CA GLU A 80 12.69 -22.61 -23.95
C GLU A 80 12.97 -23.85 -24.80
N LEU A 81 12.51 -25.03 -24.38
CA LEU A 81 12.72 -26.30 -25.10
C LEU A 81 12.01 -26.34 -26.45
N SER A 82 10.90 -25.63 -26.60
CA SER A 82 10.18 -25.52 -27.89
C SER A 82 10.77 -24.46 -28.82
N GLY A 83 11.85 -23.77 -28.43
CA GLY A 83 12.43 -22.67 -29.20
C GLY A 83 11.47 -21.49 -29.35
N GLY A 84 10.62 -21.25 -28.35
CA GLY A 84 9.60 -20.20 -28.33
C GLY A 84 8.31 -20.54 -29.10
N ARG A 85 8.14 -21.78 -29.59
CA ARG A 85 6.96 -22.19 -30.35
C ARG A 85 5.74 -22.48 -29.47
N ILE A 86 5.95 -22.91 -28.23
CA ILE A 86 4.89 -23.20 -27.26
C ILE A 86 4.97 -22.15 -26.15
N ASN A 87 4.14 -21.12 -26.24
CA ASN A 87 3.98 -20.12 -25.18
C ASN A 87 2.68 -20.37 -24.42
N LEU A 88 2.79 -20.91 -23.20
CA LEU A 88 1.66 -21.11 -22.30
C LEU A 88 1.24 -19.80 -21.58
N GLY A 89 1.96 -18.71 -21.80
CA GLY A 89 1.81 -17.45 -21.08
C GLY A 89 2.33 -17.55 -19.63
N PRO A 90 2.27 -16.43 -18.90
CA PRO A 90 2.61 -16.41 -17.48
C PRO A 90 1.64 -17.30 -16.68
N SER A 91 2.16 -17.95 -15.63
CA SER A 91 1.35 -18.76 -14.73
C SER A 91 0.39 -17.88 -13.91
N ALA A 92 -0.67 -18.49 -13.33
CA ALA A 92 -1.58 -17.78 -12.43
C ALA A 92 -0.84 -17.18 -11.21
N GLU A 93 0.22 -17.85 -10.74
CA GLU A 93 1.08 -17.38 -9.66
C GLU A 93 1.92 -16.17 -10.10
N GLU A 94 2.48 -16.20 -11.32
CA GLU A 94 3.23 -15.08 -11.89
C GLU A 94 2.34 -13.85 -12.08
N LEU A 95 1.12 -14.02 -12.59
CA LEU A 95 0.15 -12.95 -12.74
C LEU A 95 -0.27 -12.37 -11.37
N ARG A 96 -0.48 -13.24 -10.37
CA ARG A 96 -0.76 -12.80 -9.00
C ARG A 96 0.41 -12.00 -8.44
N HIS A 97 1.63 -12.49 -8.57
CA HIS A 97 2.82 -11.80 -8.10
C HIS A 97 2.99 -10.43 -8.79
N ALA A 98 2.86 -10.38 -10.12
CA ALA A 98 2.93 -9.15 -10.88
C ALA A 98 1.87 -8.14 -10.43
N ARG A 99 0.63 -8.58 -10.18
CA ARG A 99 -0.45 -7.73 -9.65
C ARG A 99 -0.13 -7.18 -8.27
N LEU A 100 0.35 -8.02 -7.34
CA LEU A 100 0.72 -7.57 -6.00
C LEU A 100 1.89 -6.58 -6.03
N LEU A 101 2.85 -6.81 -6.94
CA LEU A 101 3.98 -5.91 -7.16
C LEU A 101 3.53 -4.56 -7.71
N ASP A 102 2.59 -4.56 -8.66
CA ASP A 102 1.99 -3.34 -9.21
C ASP A 102 1.25 -2.54 -8.13
N MET A 103 0.39 -3.21 -7.35
CA MET A 103 -0.30 -2.62 -6.21
C MET A 103 0.68 -2.01 -5.21
N ALA A 104 1.70 -2.77 -4.77
CA ALA A 104 2.69 -2.30 -3.81
C ALA A 104 3.54 -1.11 -4.32
N ARG A 105 3.65 -0.94 -5.64
CA ARG A 105 4.39 0.15 -6.30
C ARG A 105 3.54 1.39 -6.59
N THR A 106 2.23 1.33 -6.38
CA THR A 106 1.29 2.45 -6.64
C THR A 106 1.76 3.70 -5.88
N PRO A 107 2.29 4.76 -6.52
CA PRO A 107 2.87 5.89 -5.80
C PRO A 107 1.90 6.56 -4.82
N ALA A 108 2.42 7.13 -3.75
CA ALA A 108 1.61 7.90 -2.82
C ALA A 108 1.07 9.15 -3.54
N VAL A 109 -0.16 9.54 -3.20
CA VAL A 109 -0.80 10.75 -3.72
C VAL A 109 -1.01 11.71 -2.55
N ASP A 110 -1.01 13.02 -2.81
CA ASP A 110 -1.34 14.00 -1.77
C ASP A 110 -2.80 13.83 -1.29
N PRO A 111 -3.08 13.93 0.02
CA PRO A 111 -2.13 14.12 1.13
C PRO A 111 -1.38 12.84 1.55
N PRO A 112 -0.26 12.94 2.31
CA PRO A 112 0.49 11.78 2.79
C PRO A 112 -0.37 10.69 3.44
N ALA A 113 -0.05 9.43 3.17
CA ALA A 113 -0.83 8.30 3.66
C ALA A 113 -0.39 7.82 5.05
N HIS A 114 -1.36 7.61 5.94
CA HIS A 114 -1.13 7.08 7.28
C HIS A 114 -1.58 5.63 7.40
N ILE A 115 -0.65 4.73 7.68
CA ILE A 115 -0.91 3.29 7.84
C ILE A 115 -0.73 2.92 9.30
N ALA A 116 -1.83 2.68 10.01
CA ALA A 116 -1.79 2.24 11.40
C ALA A 116 -1.63 0.73 11.49
N VAL A 117 -0.72 0.26 12.36
CA VAL A 117 -0.54 -1.16 12.65
C VAL A 117 -0.90 -1.40 14.11
N ALA A 118 -1.97 -2.16 14.34
CA ALA A 118 -2.61 -2.34 15.63
C ALA A 118 -2.70 -3.81 16.05
N SER A 119 -2.78 -4.04 17.36
CA SER A 119 -3.14 -5.33 17.95
C SER A 119 -3.52 -5.13 19.40
N ALA A 120 -4.63 -5.72 19.83
CA ALA A 120 -5.02 -5.74 21.24
C ALA A 120 -4.19 -6.72 22.11
N LYS A 121 -3.28 -7.51 21.51
CA LYS A 121 -2.41 -8.46 22.25
C LYS A 121 -0.93 -8.10 22.11
N GLY A 122 -0.23 -8.12 23.24
CA GLY A 122 1.23 -7.99 23.27
C GLY A 122 1.95 -9.17 22.61
N GLY A 123 3.09 -8.91 21.97
CA GLY A 123 3.98 -9.98 21.49
C GLY A 123 3.56 -10.66 20.19
N VAL A 124 2.48 -10.24 19.52
CA VAL A 124 2.00 -10.84 18.25
C VAL A 124 2.87 -10.54 17.03
N GLY A 125 3.86 -9.64 17.15
CA GLY A 125 4.73 -9.22 16.05
C GLY A 125 4.27 -7.96 15.32
N LYS A 126 3.37 -7.16 15.90
CA LYS A 126 2.88 -5.88 15.38
C LYS A 126 4.00 -4.93 14.92
N SER A 127 4.95 -4.64 15.81
CA SER A 127 6.07 -3.74 15.51
C SER A 127 7.01 -4.28 14.43
N THR A 128 7.18 -5.61 14.40
CA THR A 128 7.90 -6.27 13.31
C THR A 128 7.15 -6.11 12.00
N MET A 129 5.83 -6.29 12.00
CA MET A 129 4.99 -6.10 10.81
C MET A 129 5.04 -4.67 10.28
N ALA A 130 4.98 -3.66 11.17
CA ALA A 130 5.12 -2.25 10.80
C ALA A 130 6.44 -1.98 10.06
N LEU A 131 7.56 -2.44 10.61
CA LEU A 131 8.87 -2.30 9.97
C LEU A 131 8.99 -3.10 8.66
N LEU A 132 8.37 -4.27 8.58
CA LEU A 132 8.37 -5.10 7.37
C LEU A 132 7.59 -4.45 6.23
N ILE A 133 6.39 -3.94 6.50
CA ILE A 133 5.58 -3.20 5.52
C ILE A 133 6.34 -1.95 5.07
N ALA A 134 6.81 -1.13 6.01
CA ALA A 134 7.51 0.10 5.71
C ALA A 134 8.81 -0.15 4.91
N SER A 135 9.58 -1.18 5.28
CA SER A 135 10.79 -1.55 4.54
C SER A 135 10.47 -2.10 3.16
N LYS A 136 9.42 -2.91 3.00
CA LYS A 136 9.02 -3.44 1.69
C LYS A 136 8.58 -2.31 0.76
N MET A 137 7.82 -1.35 1.27
CA MET A 137 7.46 -0.16 0.51
C MET A 137 8.71 0.63 0.10
N GLY A 138 9.65 0.85 1.03
CA GLY A 138 10.88 1.59 0.75
C GLY A 138 11.81 0.89 -0.25
N LEU A 139 11.77 -0.45 -0.34
CA LEU A 139 12.45 -1.24 -1.37
C LEU A 139 11.79 -1.13 -2.75
N LEU A 140 10.48 -0.90 -2.81
CA LEU A 140 9.70 -0.96 -4.06
C LEU A 140 9.39 0.41 -4.67
N ARG A 141 9.33 1.46 -3.85
CA ARG A 141 8.80 2.78 -4.21
C ARG A 141 9.89 3.84 -4.18
N THR A 142 9.62 5.01 -4.75
CA THR A 142 10.50 6.19 -4.62
C THR A 142 10.05 7.15 -3.53
N ASP A 143 8.92 6.84 -2.91
CA ASP A 143 8.32 7.60 -1.82
C ASP A 143 9.24 7.64 -0.60
N ARG A 144 9.16 8.73 0.15
CA ARG A 144 9.80 8.90 1.45
C ARG A 144 8.90 8.28 2.51
N ILE A 145 9.44 7.31 3.23
CA ILE A 145 8.67 6.49 4.17
C ILE A 145 9.28 6.61 5.54
N ILE A 146 8.44 6.84 6.55
CA ILE A 146 8.84 6.80 7.95
C ILE A 146 7.97 5.83 8.75
N ALA A 147 8.60 5.02 9.59
CA ALA A 147 7.93 4.25 10.61
C ALA A 147 8.06 4.97 11.97
N VAL A 148 6.93 5.21 12.64
CA VAL A 148 6.86 5.90 13.93
C VAL A 148 6.33 4.94 14.97
N GLU A 149 7.05 4.84 16.08
CA GLU A 149 6.59 4.07 17.23
C GLU A 149 5.68 4.92 18.13
N CYS A 150 4.39 4.57 18.16
CA CYS A 150 3.35 5.31 18.89
C CYS A 150 2.91 4.58 20.18
N ASN A 151 3.62 3.54 20.61
CA ASN A 151 3.23 2.71 21.75
C ASN A 151 3.59 3.37 23.09
N PRO A 152 2.61 3.72 23.96
CA PRO A 152 2.88 4.34 25.25
C PRO A 152 3.42 3.35 26.31
N HIS A 153 3.33 2.03 26.07
CA HIS A 153 3.65 1.01 27.07
C HIS A 153 5.00 0.31 26.85
N HIS A 154 5.40 0.08 25.59
CA HIS A 154 6.62 -0.67 25.30
C HIS A 154 7.26 -0.30 23.96
N GLY A 155 8.59 -0.07 23.98
CA GLY A 155 9.38 0.25 22.80
C GLY A 155 10.10 -0.96 22.25
N THR A 156 10.10 -1.12 20.94
CA THR A 156 10.53 -2.30 20.21
C THR A 156 11.42 -1.96 19.04
N PHE A 157 11.23 -0.82 18.36
CA PHE A 157 11.98 -0.46 17.15
C PHE A 157 13.49 -0.42 17.38
N ARG A 158 13.96 0.08 18.53
CA ARG A 158 15.38 0.12 18.91
C ARG A 158 16.05 -1.26 18.90
N SER A 159 15.30 -2.32 19.18
CA SER A 159 15.78 -3.71 19.15
C SER A 159 15.76 -4.34 17.75
N ARG A 160 15.11 -3.68 16.79
CA ARG A 160 14.89 -4.17 15.42
C ARG A 160 15.71 -3.42 14.39
N VAL A 161 16.19 -2.21 14.69
CA VAL A 161 16.91 -1.37 13.75
C VAL A 161 18.25 -0.98 14.36
N ARG A 162 19.30 -0.94 13.53
CA ARG A 162 20.60 -0.42 13.95
C ARG A 162 20.50 1.09 14.15
N THR A 163 20.49 1.54 15.40
CA THR A 163 20.43 2.96 15.75
C THR A 163 21.83 3.50 16.05
N HIS A 164 22.11 4.73 15.63
CA HIS A 164 23.38 5.44 15.92
C HIS A 164 23.22 6.50 17.03
N HIS A 165 22.00 6.71 17.53
CA HIS A 165 21.67 7.64 18.59
C HIS A 165 20.50 7.14 19.46
N ASP A 166 20.32 7.78 20.61
CA ASP A 166 19.25 7.46 21.56
C ASP A 166 18.03 8.39 21.46
N ARG A 167 18.04 9.36 20.54
CA ARG A 167 16.91 10.29 20.35
C ARG A 167 15.61 9.60 19.94
N SER A 168 14.50 10.17 20.42
CA SER A 168 13.15 9.65 20.36
C SER A 168 12.13 10.73 19.96
N VAL A 169 10.86 10.35 19.84
CA VAL A 169 9.74 11.28 19.63
C VAL A 169 9.74 12.42 20.67
N LYS A 170 10.07 12.14 21.93
CA LYS A 170 10.12 13.17 22.98
C LYS A 170 11.20 14.21 22.73
N ASP A 171 12.36 13.78 22.25
CA ASP A 171 13.46 14.69 21.94
C ASP A 171 13.10 15.63 20.79
N LEU A 172 12.27 15.18 19.82
CA LEU A 172 11.72 16.05 18.80
C LEU A 172 10.76 17.08 19.41
N ILE A 173 9.84 16.67 20.29
CA ILE A 173 8.94 17.60 20.97
C ILE A 173 9.71 18.64 21.78
N ASP A 174 10.70 18.22 22.58
CA ASP A 174 11.55 19.14 23.35
C ASP A 174 12.29 20.13 22.46
N PHE A 175 12.69 19.68 21.26
CA PHE A 175 13.34 20.53 20.28
C PHE A 175 12.37 21.54 19.66
N LEU A 176 11.13 21.14 19.38
CA LEU A 176 10.07 22.02 18.87
C LEU A 176 9.65 23.06 19.93
N ASP A 177 9.75 22.73 21.21
CA ASP A 177 9.48 23.65 22.33
C ASP A 177 10.67 24.56 22.67
N SER A 178 11.82 24.33 22.05
CA SER A 178 13.03 25.12 22.26
C SER A 178 13.03 26.42 21.44
N SER A 179 13.89 27.36 21.81
CA SER A 179 14.11 28.58 21.02
C SER A 179 14.87 28.35 19.71
N GLU A 180 15.29 27.12 19.39
CA GLU A 180 15.98 26.80 18.12
C GLU A 180 15.03 26.82 16.92
N VAL A 181 13.72 26.71 17.16
CA VAL A 181 12.67 26.70 16.14
C VAL A 181 11.56 27.64 16.59
N GLU A 182 11.30 28.71 15.82
CA GLU A 182 10.27 29.69 16.20
C GLU A 182 8.85 29.11 16.08
N ARG A 183 8.62 28.27 15.06
CA ARG A 183 7.35 27.57 14.82
C ARG A 183 7.65 26.17 14.31
N ASP A 184 6.81 25.20 14.64
CA ASP A 184 6.98 23.81 14.20
C ASP A 184 7.22 23.67 12.67
N GLN A 185 6.66 24.58 11.86
CA GLN A 185 6.85 24.66 10.41
C GLN A 185 8.26 25.06 9.95
N ASP A 186 9.04 25.73 10.79
CA ASP A 186 10.40 26.19 10.49
C ASP A 186 11.43 25.06 10.66
N LEU A 187 11.02 23.90 11.21
CA LEU A 187 11.86 22.70 11.28
C LEU A 187 12.18 22.17 9.87
N SER A 188 13.45 22.21 9.48
CA SER A 188 13.95 21.65 8.21
C SER A 188 14.17 20.13 8.25
N LEU A 189 14.16 19.47 7.08
CA LEU A 189 14.42 18.04 6.97
C LEU A 189 15.78 17.60 7.58
N PRO A 190 16.91 18.29 7.36
CA PRO A 190 18.17 17.95 8.03
C PRO A 190 18.12 18.05 9.56
N MET A 191 17.26 18.92 10.12
CA MET A 191 17.05 19.02 11.56
C MET A 191 16.20 17.85 12.06
N LEU A 192 15.15 17.48 11.32
CA LEU A 192 14.31 16.32 11.62
C LEU A 192 15.12 15.01 11.63
N HIS A 193 16.07 14.84 10.70
CA HIS A 193 16.96 13.68 10.65
C HIS A 193 17.84 13.50 11.89
N ARG A 194 17.94 14.49 12.78
CA ARG A 194 18.61 14.32 14.08
C ARG A 194 17.83 13.39 15.02
N PHE A 195 16.53 13.20 14.78
CA PHE A 195 15.60 12.44 15.61
C PHE A 195 15.12 11.13 14.96
N THR A 196 15.59 10.84 13.75
CA THR A 196 15.23 9.63 13.00
C THR A 196 16.46 8.79 12.71
N THR A 197 16.28 7.48 12.66
CA THR A 197 17.29 6.53 12.22
C THR A 197 17.01 6.11 10.78
N HIS A 198 17.95 6.39 9.89
CA HIS A 198 17.92 5.92 8.51
C HIS A 198 18.27 4.42 8.44
N VAL A 199 17.49 3.65 7.70
CA VAL A 199 17.73 2.24 7.37
C VAL A 199 18.18 2.14 5.92
N PRO A 200 19.50 2.08 5.65
CA PRO A 200 20.04 2.23 4.29
C PRO A 200 19.52 1.19 3.31
N GLU A 201 19.27 -0.03 3.79
CA GLU A 201 18.87 -1.16 2.96
C GLU A 201 17.50 -0.95 2.31
N SER A 202 16.60 -0.21 2.96
CA SER A 202 15.23 0.02 2.50
C SER A 202 14.86 1.49 2.29
N ARG A 203 15.78 2.44 2.51
CA ARG A 203 15.51 3.90 2.50
C ARG A 203 14.44 4.34 3.50
N LEU A 204 14.16 3.50 4.50
CA LEU A 204 13.18 3.76 5.54
C LEU A 204 13.78 4.70 6.59
N GLU A 205 13.03 5.70 7.02
CA GLU A 205 13.30 6.42 8.25
C GLU A 205 12.53 5.80 9.43
N VAL A 206 13.14 5.78 10.61
CA VAL A 206 12.51 5.22 11.81
C VAL A 206 12.59 6.21 12.96
N MET A 207 11.44 6.54 13.55
CA MET A 207 11.34 7.34 14.76
C MET A 207 10.92 6.46 15.92
N THR A 208 11.75 6.40 16.96
CA THR A 208 11.54 5.50 18.11
C THR A 208 10.89 6.23 19.28
N ALA A 209 10.15 5.50 20.10
CA ALA A 209 9.58 6.05 21.33
C ALA A 209 10.60 6.09 22.48
N PRO A 210 10.43 6.98 23.48
CA PRO A 210 11.37 7.16 24.59
C PRO A 210 11.59 5.89 25.40
N THR A 211 12.83 5.55 25.77
CA THR A 211 13.12 4.32 26.53
C THR A 211 12.52 4.31 27.94
N ASP A 212 12.41 5.47 28.59
CA ASP A 212 11.78 5.60 29.90
C ASP A 212 10.25 5.47 29.79
N PRO A 213 9.63 4.47 30.44
CA PRO A 213 8.17 4.28 30.44
C PRO A 213 7.39 5.50 30.94
N ARG A 214 7.93 6.27 31.89
CA ARG A 214 7.25 7.46 32.45
C ARG A 214 7.15 8.58 31.41
N ILE A 215 8.24 8.83 30.70
CA ILE A 215 8.28 9.84 29.63
C ILE A 215 7.34 9.44 28.50
N ARG A 216 7.37 8.16 28.14
CA ARG A 216 6.55 7.58 27.07
C ARG A 216 5.05 7.64 27.39
N GLN A 217 4.65 7.36 28.63
CA GLN A 217 3.25 7.48 29.09
C GLN A 217 2.77 8.94 29.16
N ALA A 218 3.69 9.89 29.30
CA ALA A 218 3.38 11.31 29.29
C ALA A 218 3.13 11.87 27.87
N LEU A 219 3.58 11.17 26.81
CA LEU A 219 3.31 11.56 25.43
C LEU A 219 1.84 11.35 25.09
N GLY A 220 1.14 12.44 24.81
CA GLY A 220 -0.29 12.45 24.56
C GLY A 220 -0.67 12.67 23.10
N LYS A 221 -1.99 12.75 22.87
CA LYS A 221 -2.61 13.08 21.58
C LYS A 221 -1.99 14.33 20.93
N ASP A 222 -1.81 15.39 21.72
CA ASP A 222 -1.35 16.68 21.20
C ASP A 222 0.12 16.64 20.74
N ASP A 223 0.97 15.87 21.43
CA ASP A 223 2.36 15.64 21.02
C ASP A 223 2.41 14.94 19.66
N TYR A 224 1.68 13.82 19.52
CA TYR A 224 1.67 13.08 18.26
C TYR A 224 1.03 13.86 17.11
N ARG A 225 0.02 14.70 17.38
CA ARG A 225 -0.52 15.62 16.36
C ARG A 225 0.57 16.57 15.85
N ARG A 226 1.37 17.16 16.73
CA ARG A 226 2.49 18.02 16.32
C ARG A 226 3.54 17.27 15.52
N VAL A 227 3.88 16.05 15.94
CA VAL A 227 4.80 15.16 15.22
C VAL A 227 4.27 14.88 13.80
N PHE A 228 3.02 14.47 13.65
CA PHE A 228 2.45 14.16 12.33
C PHE A 228 2.42 15.38 11.41
N ASN A 229 2.01 16.55 11.91
CA ASN A 229 2.07 17.81 11.14
C ASN A 229 3.49 18.16 10.64
N VAL A 230 4.53 17.72 11.34
CA VAL A 230 5.92 17.86 10.90
C VAL A 230 6.28 16.81 9.86
N LEU A 231 5.93 15.55 10.10
CA LEU A 231 6.27 14.43 9.23
C LEU A 231 5.58 14.52 7.87
N GLU A 232 4.31 14.93 7.83
CA GLU A 232 3.51 15.08 6.61
C GLU A 232 4.13 16.06 5.59
N ARG A 233 5.02 16.96 6.02
CA ARG A 233 5.72 17.87 5.09
C ARG A 233 6.89 17.21 4.36
N TYR A 234 7.36 16.07 4.84
CA TYR A 234 8.61 15.47 4.41
C TYR A 234 8.50 14.01 3.98
N PHE A 235 7.46 13.31 4.40
CA PHE A 235 7.23 11.90 4.12
C PHE A 235 5.89 11.72 3.41
N ASP A 236 5.88 10.85 2.40
CA ASP A 236 4.69 10.55 1.61
C ASP A 236 3.87 9.42 2.25
N ILE A 237 4.52 8.55 3.05
CA ILE A 237 3.88 7.47 3.80
C ILE A 237 4.41 7.43 5.24
N ILE A 238 3.49 7.40 6.20
CA ILE A 238 3.77 7.33 7.63
C ILE A 238 3.15 6.04 8.19
N VAL A 239 4.01 5.09 8.57
CA VAL A 239 3.59 3.82 9.17
C VAL A 239 3.64 3.94 10.69
N LEU A 240 2.51 3.77 11.36
CA LEU A 240 2.34 4.00 12.80
C LEU A 240 2.25 2.67 13.54
N ASP A 241 3.26 2.35 14.36
CA ASP A 241 3.24 1.18 15.24
C ASP A 241 2.50 1.50 16.55
N LEU A 242 1.24 1.10 16.64
CA LEU A 242 0.38 1.45 17.78
C LEU A 242 0.71 0.63 19.02
N GLY A 243 0.25 1.06 20.19
CA GLY A 243 0.34 0.25 21.41
C GLY A 243 -0.59 -0.96 21.42
N THR A 244 -0.61 -1.66 22.54
CA THR A 244 -1.62 -2.70 22.83
C THR A 244 -2.88 -2.14 23.47
N GLY A 245 -2.83 -0.91 23.99
CA GLY A 245 -3.98 -0.23 24.56
C GLY A 245 -4.81 0.46 23.49
N LEU A 246 -5.85 -0.20 23.00
CA LEU A 246 -6.83 0.39 22.08
C LEU A 246 -7.56 1.60 22.70
N LEU A 247 -7.69 1.60 24.03
CA LEU A 247 -8.41 2.63 24.75
C LEU A 247 -7.55 3.86 25.11
N ASP A 248 -6.25 3.81 24.84
CA ASP A 248 -5.34 4.93 25.10
C ASP A 248 -5.68 6.11 24.18
N ASP A 249 -5.72 7.34 24.71
CA ASP A 249 -6.15 8.53 23.95
C ASP A 249 -5.37 8.76 22.65
N THR A 250 -4.05 8.47 22.66
CA THR A 250 -3.21 8.53 21.45
C THR A 250 -3.59 7.46 20.43
N THR A 251 -3.87 6.24 20.87
CA THR A 251 -4.31 5.15 19.99
C THR A 251 -5.67 5.47 19.36
N LYS A 252 -6.62 5.94 20.18
CA LYS A 252 -7.93 6.39 19.70
C LYS A 252 -7.80 7.51 18.68
N TYR A 253 -7.04 8.55 18.99
CA TYR A 253 -6.76 9.63 18.05
C TYR A 253 -6.26 9.11 16.70
N ILE A 254 -5.29 8.20 16.71
CA ILE A 254 -4.75 7.66 15.46
C ILE A 254 -5.81 6.86 14.69
N LEU A 255 -6.52 5.96 15.37
CA LEU A 255 -7.52 5.10 14.74
C LEU A 255 -8.76 5.88 14.26
N GLU A 256 -9.21 6.88 15.01
CA GLU A 256 -10.46 7.63 14.80
C GLU A 256 -10.29 8.87 13.93
N GLU A 257 -9.09 9.47 13.89
CA GLU A 257 -8.88 10.74 13.16
C GLU A 257 -7.76 10.66 12.11
N VAL A 258 -6.66 9.93 12.34
CA VAL A 258 -5.43 10.05 11.52
C VAL A 258 -5.29 8.99 10.43
N CYS A 259 -5.52 7.71 10.74
CA CYS A 259 -5.15 6.64 9.81
C CYS A 259 -6.06 6.56 8.58
N ASP A 260 -5.45 6.30 7.42
CA ASP A 260 -6.13 6.06 6.14
C ASP A 260 -6.28 4.57 5.84
N GLN A 261 -5.40 3.75 6.41
CA GLN A 261 -5.39 2.28 6.34
C GLN A 261 -5.08 1.71 7.72
N LEU A 262 -5.68 0.57 8.03
CA LEU A 262 -5.46 -0.17 9.28
C LEU A 262 -4.96 -1.58 9.00
N VAL A 263 -3.88 -1.98 9.66
CA VAL A 263 -3.39 -3.36 9.70
C VAL A 263 -3.61 -3.92 11.10
N VAL A 264 -4.53 -4.87 11.24
CA VAL A 264 -4.75 -5.59 12.50
C VAL A 264 -3.91 -6.86 12.49
N VAL A 265 -2.95 -6.96 13.40
CA VAL A 265 -2.09 -8.13 13.55
C VAL A 265 -2.67 -9.04 14.63
N ALA A 266 -3.08 -10.24 14.24
CA ALA A 266 -3.59 -11.28 15.12
C ALA A 266 -2.67 -12.51 15.06
N PRO A 267 -2.40 -13.21 16.17
CA PRO A 267 -1.70 -14.50 16.12
C PRO A 267 -2.65 -15.59 15.60
N ALA A 268 -2.09 -16.71 15.17
CA ALA A 268 -2.86 -17.92 14.83
C ALA A 268 -3.37 -18.67 16.10
N GLU A 269 -4.09 -17.96 16.97
CA GLU A 269 -4.61 -18.42 18.26
C GLU A 269 -6.06 -17.91 18.44
N LEU A 270 -6.93 -18.71 19.10
CA LEU A 270 -8.34 -18.35 19.33
C LEU A 270 -8.50 -17.04 20.11
N ASP A 271 -7.90 -16.93 21.29
CA ASP A 271 -7.94 -15.71 22.12
C ASP A 271 -7.37 -14.49 21.38
N GLY A 272 -6.38 -14.72 20.51
CA GLY A 272 -5.82 -13.67 19.67
C GLY A 272 -6.74 -13.22 18.54
N ALA A 273 -7.53 -14.14 18.00
CA ALA A 273 -8.55 -13.84 16.99
C ALA A 273 -9.68 -12.99 17.58
N GLU A 274 -10.14 -13.33 18.78
CA GLU A 274 -11.15 -12.55 19.51
C GLU A 274 -10.70 -11.11 19.74
N LEU A 275 -9.46 -10.92 20.20
CA LEU A 275 -8.85 -9.59 20.36
C LEU A 275 -8.67 -8.83 19.04
N GLY A 276 -8.40 -9.55 17.95
CA GLY A 276 -8.38 -8.99 16.59
C GLY A 276 -9.77 -8.49 16.17
N ALA A 277 -10.81 -9.28 16.41
CA ALA A 277 -12.21 -8.91 16.13
C ALA A 277 -12.62 -7.68 16.94
N PHE A 278 -12.32 -7.65 18.24
CA PHE A 278 -12.57 -6.49 19.10
C PHE A 278 -11.89 -5.21 18.58
N THR A 279 -10.69 -5.32 18.00
CA THR A 279 -10.01 -4.18 17.38
C THR A 279 -10.80 -3.65 16.17
N LEU A 280 -11.35 -4.53 15.35
CA LEU A 280 -12.16 -4.14 14.18
C LEU A 280 -13.49 -3.54 14.61
N GLU A 281 -14.15 -4.10 15.63
CA GLU A 281 -15.38 -3.58 16.21
C GLU A 281 -15.17 -2.17 16.78
N PHE A 282 -14.10 -1.97 17.55
CA PHE A 282 -13.73 -0.65 18.09
C PHE A 282 -13.59 0.43 17.00
N VAL A 283 -12.97 0.07 15.87
CA VAL A 283 -12.81 1.00 14.74
C VAL A 283 -14.11 1.14 13.96
N ALA A 284 -14.91 0.08 13.82
CA ALA A 284 -16.23 0.16 13.19
C ALA A 284 -17.19 1.06 13.96
N ASP A 285 -17.13 1.06 15.29
CA ASP A 285 -17.96 1.91 16.15
C ASP A 285 -17.66 3.41 15.96
N SER A 286 -16.42 3.76 15.60
CA SER A 286 -15.99 5.15 15.42
C SER A 286 -15.97 5.63 13.97
N ARG A 287 -15.52 4.78 13.03
CA ARG A 287 -15.37 5.11 11.59
C ARG A 287 -16.45 4.51 10.70
N GLY A 288 -17.25 3.58 11.20
CA GLY A 288 -18.24 2.82 10.45
C GLY A 288 -17.71 1.51 9.88
N VAL A 289 -18.61 0.53 9.73
CA VAL A 289 -18.29 -0.82 9.18
C VAL A 289 -17.77 -0.74 7.74
N ASP A 290 -18.27 0.18 6.93
CA ASP A 290 -17.81 0.35 5.55
C ASP A 290 -16.36 0.82 5.48
N TRP A 291 -15.94 1.70 6.39
CA TRP A 291 -14.53 2.09 6.49
C TRP A 291 -13.64 0.88 6.81
N VAL A 292 -14.04 0.05 7.77
CA VAL A 292 -13.30 -1.19 8.10
C VAL A 292 -13.24 -2.14 6.90
N ARG A 293 -14.36 -2.29 6.17
CA ARG A 293 -14.43 -3.13 4.97
C ARG A 293 -13.52 -2.65 3.85
N GLU A 294 -13.33 -1.34 3.71
CA GLU A 294 -12.54 -0.76 2.61
C GLU A 294 -11.08 -0.49 2.97
N ARG A 295 -10.77 -0.26 4.26
CA ARG A 295 -9.48 0.31 4.71
C ARG A 295 -8.72 -0.57 5.70
N ALA A 296 -9.34 -1.60 6.27
CA ALA A 296 -8.65 -2.49 7.20
C ALA A 296 -8.16 -3.76 6.50
N VAL A 297 -6.99 -4.25 6.90
CA VAL A 297 -6.40 -5.54 6.51
C VAL A 297 -6.09 -6.31 7.77
N VAL A 298 -6.46 -7.59 7.82
CA VAL A 298 -6.08 -8.49 8.92
C VAL A 298 -4.89 -9.33 8.50
N VAL A 299 -3.90 -9.40 9.38
CA VAL A 299 -2.74 -10.28 9.22
C VAL A 299 -2.75 -11.33 10.32
N ILE A 300 -3.01 -12.59 9.93
CA ILE A 300 -2.84 -13.75 10.80
C ILE A 300 -1.35 -14.13 10.78
N ASN A 301 -0.64 -13.75 11.83
CA ASN A 301 0.81 -13.83 11.90
C ASN A 301 1.30 -15.14 12.57
N ARG A 302 2.53 -15.53 12.21
CA ARG A 302 3.25 -16.71 12.75
C ARG A 302 2.51 -18.03 12.55
N VAL A 303 1.87 -18.19 11.39
CA VAL A 303 1.20 -19.45 11.05
C VAL A 303 2.25 -20.56 10.94
N VAL A 304 2.00 -21.68 11.62
CA VAL A 304 2.78 -22.92 11.53
C VAL A 304 1.91 -24.03 10.97
N LYS A 305 2.52 -25.05 10.34
CA LYS A 305 1.78 -26.14 9.67
C LYS A 305 0.95 -26.98 10.64
N ASP A 306 1.47 -27.26 11.83
CA ASP A 306 0.86 -28.18 12.80
C ASP A 306 0.08 -27.45 13.89
N THR A 307 -0.69 -26.42 13.53
CA THR A 307 -1.56 -25.71 14.49
C THR A 307 -2.86 -26.47 14.73
N GLN A 308 -3.35 -26.44 15.97
CA GLN A 308 -4.66 -26.99 16.36
C GLN A 308 -5.81 -26.01 16.04
N VAL A 309 -5.49 -24.79 15.63
CA VAL A 309 -6.46 -23.73 15.36
C VAL A 309 -6.86 -23.76 13.89
N ASP A 310 -8.15 -23.64 13.61
CA ASP A 310 -8.67 -23.51 12.25
C ASP A 310 -8.38 -22.11 11.68
N VAL A 311 -7.16 -21.93 11.16
CA VAL A 311 -6.71 -20.69 10.53
C VAL A 311 -7.55 -20.34 9.29
N ALA A 312 -8.10 -21.34 8.59
CA ALA A 312 -8.95 -21.11 7.43
C ALA A 312 -10.33 -20.57 7.83
N GLY A 313 -10.89 -21.09 8.93
CA GLY A 313 -12.08 -20.56 9.57
C GLY A 313 -11.88 -19.12 10.04
N MET A 314 -10.77 -18.83 10.73
CA MET A 314 -10.41 -17.47 11.15
C MET A 314 -10.31 -16.50 9.97
N GLU A 315 -9.62 -16.89 8.90
CA GLU A 315 -9.50 -16.08 7.70
C GLU A 315 -10.87 -15.83 7.03
N SER A 316 -11.73 -16.85 6.99
CA SER A 316 -13.09 -16.74 6.45
C SER A 316 -13.97 -15.82 7.30
N TYR A 317 -13.79 -15.80 8.62
CA TYR A 317 -14.44 -14.86 9.51
C TYR A 317 -13.99 -13.42 9.23
N PHE A 318 -12.68 -13.15 9.25
CA PHE A 318 -12.16 -11.80 9.06
C PHE A 318 -12.47 -11.23 7.68
N ARG A 319 -12.46 -12.04 6.61
CA ARG A 319 -12.84 -11.59 5.26
C ARG A 319 -14.25 -11.01 5.16
N GLN A 320 -15.12 -11.27 6.13
CA GLN A 320 -16.46 -10.66 6.15
C GLN A 320 -16.42 -9.20 6.63
N TRP A 321 -15.38 -8.83 7.36
CA TRP A 321 -15.17 -7.50 7.95
C TRP A 321 -14.25 -6.61 7.15
N VAL A 322 -13.19 -7.17 6.55
CA VAL A 322 -12.06 -6.40 6.02
C VAL A 322 -11.81 -6.63 4.53
N ARG A 323 -11.12 -5.70 3.86
CA ARG A 323 -10.82 -5.82 2.41
C ARG A 323 -9.99 -7.05 2.09
N ALA A 324 -9.08 -7.41 3.00
CA ALA A 324 -8.18 -8.54 2.86
C ALA A 324 -7.82 -9.13 4.22
N CYS A 325 -7.75 -10.46 4.28
CA CYS A 325 -7.15 -11.20 5.38
C CYS A 325 -6.04 -12.08 4.81
N LEU A 326 -4.83 -11.92 5.35
CA LEU A 326 -3.61 -12.53 4.85
C LEU A 326 -2.90 -13.30 5.96
N ARG A 327 -2.16 -14.34 5.56
CA ARG A 327 -1.39 -15.18 6.47
C ARG A 327 0.08 -14.86 6.28
N ILE A 328 0.79 -14.75 7.40
CA ILE A 328 2.25 -14.71 7.41
C ILE A 328 2.75 -15.95 8.13
N SER A 329 3.47 -16.78 7.41
CA SER A 329 4.10 -17.99 7.92
C SER A 329 5.20 -17.64 8.92
N GLN A 330 5.46 -18.53 9.87
CA GLN A 330 6.59 -18.35 10.77
C GLN A 330 7.91 -18.38 10.00
N ASP A 331 8.65 -17.27 10.05
CA ASP A 331 9.98 -17.13 9.48
C ASP A 331 11.06 -17.25 10.58
N ALA A 332 12.17 -17.91 10.27
CA ALA A 332 13.25 -18.20 11.23
C ALA A 332 13.97 -16.92 11.70
N HIS A 333 14.24 -15.99 10.79
CA HIS A 333 14.88 -14.72 11.10
C HIS A 333 13.96 -13.87 11.97
N LEU A 334 12.70 -13.73 11.56
CA LEU A 334 11.70 -12.96 12.34
C LEU A 334 11.45 -13.55 13.73
N LYS A 335 11.49 -14.88 13.87
CA LYS A 335 11.32 -15.58 15.16
C LYS A 335 12.50 -15.33 16.10
N SER A 336 13.73 -15.37 15.58
CA SER A 336 14.95 -15.16 16.37
C SER A 336 14.97 -13.78 17.04
N GLY A 337 14.35 -12.82 16.36
CA GLY A 337 14.30 -11.44 16.81
C GLY A 337 15.62 -10.70 16.59
N GLY A 338 15.88 -9.68 17.40
CA GLY A 338 17.01 -8.77 17.17
C GLY A 338 16.84 -7.89 15.92
N ILE A 339 17.98 -7.45 15.39
CA ILE A 339 18.09 -6.53 14.26
C ILE A 339 17.51 -7.17 13.00
N PHE A 340 16.64 -6.42 12.36
CA PHE A 340 16.03 -6.73 11.09
C PHE A 340 17.06 -6.69 9.97
N ASP A 341 16.99 -7.69 9.09
CA ASP A 341 17.84 -7.82 7.89
C ASP A 341 16.99 -8.46 6.80
N TRP A 342 16.69 -7.68 5.75
CA TRP A 342 15.82 -8.14 4.66
C TRP A 342 16.43 -9.33 3.90
N THR A 343 17.77 -9.45 3.88
CA THR A 343 18.46 -10.50 3.12
C THR A 343 18.29 -11.90 3.73
N LEU A 344 17.90 -11.97 5.00
CA LEU A 344 17.68 -13.21 5.73
C LEU A 344 16.21 -13.65 5.74
N ILE A 345 15.30 -12.85 5.17
CA ILE A 345 13.88 -13.18 5.07
C ILE A 345 13.69 -14.28 4.02
N SER A 346 12.96 -15.33 4.39
CA SER A 346 12.63 -16.40 3.45
C SER A 346 11.80 -15.88 2.28
N ARG A 347 11.96 -16.49 1.10
CA ARG A 347 11.17 -16.12 -0.09
C ARG A 347 9.66 -16.19 0.16
N ALA A 348 9.21 -17.19 0.93
CA ALA A 348 7.79 -17.32 1.27
C ALA A 348 7.30 -16.12 2.09
N ALA A 349 8.04 -15.72 3.14
CA ALA A 349 7.70 -14.55 3.93
C ALA A 349 7.78 -13.26 3.07
N ASP A 350 8.75 -13.13 2.17
CA ASP A 350 8.85 -11.97 1.26
C ASP A 350 7.61 -11.83 0.35
N GLU A 351 7.13 -12.94 -0.22
CA GLU A 351 5.92 -12.98 -1.04
C GLU A 351 4.64 -12.69 -0.23
N GLU A 352 4.56 -13.20 1.00
CA GLU A 352 3.45 -12.94 1.91
C GLU A 352 3.44 -11.47 2.39
N ILE A 353 4.60 -10.88 2.70
CA ILE A 353 4.73 -9.46 3.07
C ILE A 353 4.47 -8.57 1.86
N LEU A 354 4.87 -8.97 0.65
CA LEU A 354 4.49 -8.27 -0.58
C LEU A 354 2.97 -8.22 -0.73
N ALA A 355 2.27 -9.32 -0.43
CA ALA A 355 0.81 -9.34 -0.46
C ALA A 355 0.20 -8.35 0.55
N VAL A 356 0.70 -8.33 1.78
CA VAL A 356 0.23 -7.35 2.79
C VAL A 356 0.50 -5.93 2.31
N THR A 357 1.70 -5.67 1.80
CA THR A 357 2.12 -4.35 1.31
C THR A 357 1.23 -3.87 0.17
N GLY A 358 0.93 -4.74 -0.81
CA GLY A 358 0.01 -4.40 -1.90
C GLY A 358 -1.41 -4.10 -1.41
N GLU A 359 -1.87 -4.77 -0.36
CA GLU A 359 -3.19 -4.52 0.22
C GLU A 359 -3.27 -3.27 1.12
N VAL A 360 -2.16 -2.57 1.38
CA VAL A 360 -2.17 -1.31 2.15
C VAL A 360 -1.52 -0.14 1.41
N ALA A 361 -1.14 -0.36 0.15
CA ALA A 361 -0.45 0.57 -0.73
C ALA A 361 -1.39 1.53 -1.47
#